data_AF-A0A960U803-F1
#
_entry.id   AF-A0A960U803-F1
#
_cell.length_a   1.000
_cell.length_b   1.000
_cell.length_c   1.000
_cell.angle_alpha   90.00
_cell.angle_beta   90.00
_cell.angle_gamma   90.00
#
_symmetry.space_group_name_H-M   'P 1'
#
loop_
_entity.id
_entity.type
_entity.pdbx_description
1 polymer ?
#
loop_
_entity_poly.entity_id
_entity_poly.type
_entity_poly.pdbx_seq_one_letter_code
_entity_poly.pdbx_strand_id
1 'polypeptide(L)'
;PSFDSCNTLDFAGKTNWRVPTINEIRTIIHCTDKTIPQNGSSCGTNNYTTPAISNLFPNTAVATFYWSSSPFGSPEALRTDFTTGAIGSFYKSTLLYVRCVSGP
;
A
#
# COMPACT_ATOMS: atom_id res chain seq x y z
N PRO A 1 -13.35 1.75 9.90
CA PRO A 1 -12.73 2.35 8.70
C PRO A 1 -11.84 1.32 8.01
N SER A 2 -11.72 1.37 6.68
CA SER A 2 -10.91 0.42 5.90
C SER A 2 -9.46 0.33 6.41
N PHE A 3 -8.90 1.44 6.90
CA PHE A 3 -7.56 1.61 7.46
C PHE A 3 -7.16 0.66 8.62
N ASP A 4 -8.10 0.13 9.41
CA ASP A 4 -7.80 -0.78 10.54
C ASP A 4 -8.40 -2.19 10.39
N SER A 5 -8.95 -2.50 9.21
CA SER A 5 -9.80 -3.69 9.01
C SER A 5 -9.09 -5.02 9.23
N CYS A 6 -7.76 -5.06 9.07
CA CYS A 6 -6.99 -6.29 9.21
C CYS A 6 -6.86 -6.77 10.66
N ASN A 7 -7.06 -5.89 11.65
CA ASN A 7 -6.75 -6.18 13.05
C ASN A 7 -7.70 -7.20 13.70
N THR A 8 -8.83 -7.50 13.06
CA THR A 8 -9.82 -8.47 13.56
C THR A 8 -9.84 -9.76 12.72
N LEU A 9 -8.88 -9.93 11.82
CA LEU A 9 -8.84 -11.06 10.90
C LEU A 9 -8.29 -12.31 11.63
N ASP A 10 -9.00 -13.42 11.53
CA ASP A 10 -8.50 -14.76 11.83
C ASP A 10 -8.40 -15.52 10.51
N PHE A 11 -7.19 -15.67 10.00
CA PHE A 11 -6.95 -16.22 8.67
C PHE A 11 -5.60 -16.93 8.58
N ALA A 12 -5.57 -18.04 7.86
CA ALA A 12 -4.37 -18.86 7.62
C ALA A 12 -3.59 -19.22 8.92
N GLY A 13 -4.33 -19.48 10.01
CA GLY A 13 -3.75 -19.85 11.30
C GLY A 13 -3.09 -18.68 12.05
N LYS A 14 -3.39 -17.44 11.68
CA LYS A 14 -2.86 -16.22 12.31
C LYS A 14 -3.98 -15.27 12.67
N THR A 15 -3.83 -14.62 13.83
CA THR A 15 -4.75 -13.62 14.38
C THR A 15 -4.10 -12.24 14.56
N ASN A 16 -2.80 -12.13 14.28
CA ASN A 16 -2.02 -10.90 14.41
C ASN A 16 -1.87 -10.14 13.08
N TRP A 17 -2.94 -10.15 12.28
CA TRP A 17 -2.99 -9.41 11.03
C TRP A 17 -3.10 -7.91 11.31
N ARG A 18 -2.47 -7.11 10.45
CA ARG A 18 -2.51 -5.65 10.48
C ARG A 18 -2.39 -5.07 9.09
N VAL A 19 -2.74 -3.79 8.95
CA VAL A 19 -2.41 -3.04 7.73
C VAL A 19 -0.91 -2.69 7.76
N PRO A 20 -0.16 -2.90 6.66
CA PRO A 20 1.27 -2.61 6.59
C PRO A 20 1.54 -1.11 6.68
N THR A 21 2.68 -0.76 7.24
CA THR A 21 3.21 0.61 7.22
C THR A 21 3.57 1.02 5.78
N ILE A 22 3.65 2.32 5.52
CA ILE A 22 4.09 2.79 4.20
C ILE A 22 5.52 2.34 3.87
N ASN A 23 6.36 2.16 4.88
CA ASN A 23 7.73 1.68 4.70
C ASN A 23 7.77 0.21 4.25
N GLU A 24 6.88 -0.64 4.76
CA GLU A 24 6.73 -2.01 4.26
C GLU A 24 6.14 -2.03 2.85
N ILE A 25 5.19 -1.15 2.55
CA ILE A 25 4.66 -1.02 1.18
C ILE A 25 5.75 -0.59 0.20
N ARG A 26 6.65 0.31 0.59
CA ARG A 26 7.78 0.74 -0.26
C ARG A 26 8.67 -0.40 -0.71
N THR A 27 8.88 -1.43 0.12
CA THR A 27 9.76 -2.54 -0.23
C THR A 27 9.17 -3.48 -1.29
N ILE A 28 7.86 -3.41 -1.51
CA ILE A 28 7.16 -4.21 -2.51
C ILE A 28 6.81 -3.43 -3.79
N ILE A 29 6.94 -2.10 -3.78
CA ILE A 29 6.86 -1.28 -4.99
C ILE A 29 8.07 -1.59 -5.88
N HIS A 30 7.83 -1.74 -7.19
CA HIS A 30 8.85 -2.06 -8.16
C HIS A 30 8.87 -1.04 -9.30
N CYS A 31 9.85 -0.13 -9.24
CA CYS A 31 10.21 0.75 -10.36
C CYS A 31 11.34 0.11 -11.19
N THR A 32 11.41 0.41 -12.50
CA THR A 32 12.33 -0.24 -13.44
C THR A 32 13.79 0.08 -13.11
N ASP A 33 14.07 1.32 -12.72
CA ASP A 33 15.37 1.77 -12.23
C ASP A 33 15.63 1.46 -10.73
N LYS A 34 14.72 0.74 -10.07
CA LYS A 34 14.75 0.40 -8.64
C LYS A 34 14.64 1.58 -7.70
N THR A 35 14.18 2.75 -8.17
CA THR A 35 13.82 3.85 -7.28
C THR A 35 12.72 3.43 -6.30
N ILE A 36 12.80 3.95 -5.08
CA ILE A 36 11.78 3.75 -4.05
C ILE A 36 11.01 5.06 -3.89
N PRO A 37 9.73 5.11 -4.28
CA PRO A 37 8.94 6.34 -4.19
C PRO A 37 8.85 6.87 -2.75
N GLN A 38 9.00 8.19 -2.63
CA GLN A 38 8.77 8.93 -1.39
C GLN A 38 7.34 9.49 -1.34
N ASN A 39 6.94 10.04 -0.19
CA ASN A 39 5.62 10.67 -0.06
C ASN A 39 5.46 11.78 -1.11
N GLY A 40 4.34 11.76 -1.84
CA GLY A 40 4.06 12.73 -2.92
C GLY A 40 4.74 12.40 -4.25
N SER A 41 5.37 11.24 -4.38
CA SER A 41 6.05 10.79 -5.61
C SER A 41 5.55 9.41 -6.07
N SER A 42 5.98 9.00 -7.27
CA SER A 42 5.71 7.69 -7.89
C SER A 42 6.98 7.14 -8.54
N CYS A 43 6.89 6.02 -9.24
CA CYS A 43 8.01 5.53 -10.05
C CYS A 43 8.42 6.50 -11.18
N GLY A 44 7.55 7.44 -11.58
CA GLY A 44 7.81 8.36 -12.70
C GLY A 44 7.47 7.77 -14.06
N THR A 45 7.44 8.61 -15.09
CA THR A 45 6.98 8.25 -16.44
C THR A 45 7.87 7.18 -17.07
N ASN A 46 7.26 6.11 -17.61
CA ASN A 46 7.94 4.99 -18.28
C ASN A 46 8.99 4.26 -17.43
N ASN A 47 8.91 4.36 -16.10
CA ASN A 47 9.85 3.73 -15.17
C ASN A 47 9.18 2.64 -14.32
N TYR A 48 8.15 1.98 -14.84
CA TYR A 48 7.48 0.86 -14.21
C TYR A 48 6.73 0.03 -15.26
N THR A 49 6.45 -1.22 -14.92
CA THR A 49 5.39 -2.00 -15.58
C THR A 49 4.14 -1.90 -14.72
N THR A 50 2.96 -2.02 -15.32
CA THR A 50 1.70 -1.95 -14.55
C THR A 50 1.24 -3.37 -14.18
N PRO A 51 0.98 -3.67 -12.90
CA PRO A 51 1.20 -2.82 -11.72
C PRO A 51 2.69 -2.69 -11.33
N ALA A 52 3.06 -1.53 -10.79
CA ALA A 52 4.38 -1.18 -10.26
C ALA A 52 4.65 -1.83 -8.89
N ILE A 53 4.47 -3.13 -8.80
CA ILE A 53 4.64 -3.96 -7.61
C ILE A 53 5.39 -5.24 -7.99
N SER A 54 6.11 -5.83 -7.04
CA SER A 54 6.77 -7.12 -7.23
C SER A 54 5.82 -8.19 -7.78
N ASN A 55 6.30 -9.00 -8.72
CA ASN A 55 5.55 -10.10 -9.33
C ASN A 55 5.15 -11.21 -8.33
N LEU A 56 5.71 -11.18 -7.13
CA LEU A 56 5.30 -12.02 -5.99
C LEU A 56 3.88 -11.71 -5.50
N PHE A 57 3.29 -10.60 -5.94
CA PHE A 57 1.92 -10.19 -5.63
C PHE A 57 1.03 -10.20 -6.89
N PRO A 58 0.73 -11.39 -7.45
CA PRO A 58 -0.14 -11.50 -8.61
C PRO A 58 -1.55 -10.98 -8.30
N ASN A 59 -2.30 -10.61 -9.34
CA ASN A 59 -3.67 -10.11 -9.24
C ASN A 59 -3.84 -8.86 -8.36
N THR A 60 -2.82 -8.01 -8.29
CA THR A 60 -2.95 -6.70 -7.64
C THR A 60 -3.88 -5.82 -8.48
N ALA A 61 -4.99 -5.37 -7.90
CA ALA A 61 -5.92 -4.47 -8.58
C ALA A 61 -5.25 -3.13 -8.88
N VAL A 62 -5.47 -2.63 -10.10
CA VAL A 62 -4.99 -1.35 -10.64
C VAL A 62 -6.12 -0.33 -10.68
N ALA A 63 -5.80 0.93 -10.99
CA ALA A 63 -6.72 2.06 -10.97
C ALA A 63 -7.46 2.21 -9.62
N THR A 64 -6.78 1.86 -8.53
CA THR A 64 -7.30 1.94 -7.18
C THR A 64 -6.17 2.19 -6.17
N PHE A 65 -6.53 2.39 -4.91
CA PHE A 65 -5.59 2.72 -3.86
C PHE A 65 -5.68 1.75 -2.69
N TYR A 66 -4.55 1.58 -2.02
CA TYR A 66 -4.39 0.72 -0.86
C TYR A 66 -3.94 1.54 0.34
N TRP A 67 -4.63 1.39 1.47
CA TRP A 67 -4.21 2.01 2.71
C TRP A 67 -2.91 1.39 3.24
N SER A 68 -2.08 2.26 3.81
CA SER A 68 -1.06 1.88 4.79
C SER A 68 -1.57 2.24 6.18
N SER A 69 -0.95 1.72 7.25
CA SER A 69 -1.19 2.12 8.63
C SER A 69 -0.40 3.38 9.04
N SER A 70 0.34 4.00 8.12
CA SER A 70 1.17 5.17 8.44
C SER A 70 0.34 6.46 8.43
N PRO A 71 0.34 7.24 9.52
CA PRO A 71 -0.34 8.52 9.56
C PRO A 71 0.37 9.54 8.66
N PHE A 72 -0.39 10.47 8.09
CA PHE A 72 0.15 11.68 7.46
C PHE A 72 -0.20 12.92 8.29
N GLY A 73 -1.41 12.94 8.84
CA GLY A 73 -1.91 13.98 9.75
C GLY A 73 -3.22 13.53 10.38
N SER A 74 -3.91 14.40 11.12
CA SER A 74 -5.30 14.15 11.51
C SER A 74 -6.19 15.04 10.63
N PRO A 75 -7.06 14.49 9.74
CA PRO A 75 -7.59 13.12 9.72
C PRO A 75 -7.05 12.20 8.59
N GLU A 76 -5.79 12.36 8.18
CA GLU A 76 -5.23 11.71 6.99
C GLU A 76 -4.24 10.57 7.26
N ALA A 77 -4.19 9.63 6.32
CA ALA A 77 -3.22 8.53 6.30
C ALA A 77 -2.53 8.45 4.94
N LEU A 78 -1.39 7.76 4.89
CA LEU A 78 -0.72 7.45 3.65
C LEU A 78 -1.36 6.24 2.96
N ARG A 79 -1.48 6.33 1.64
CA ARG A 79 -1.98 5.30 0.72
C ARG A 79 -1.02 5.13 -0.44
N THR A 80 -1.12 4.00 -1.14
CA THR A 80 -0.38 3.74 -2.37
C THR A 80 -1.30 3.42 -3.54
N ASP A 81 -0.86 3.77 -4.75
CA ASP A 81 -1.39 3.30 -6.02
C ASP A 81 -0.37 2.34 -6.66
N PHE A 82 -0.69 1.05 -6.70
CA PHE A 82 0.18 0.08 -7.37
C PHE A 82 0.11 0.15 -8.90
N THR A 83 -0.75 0.97 -9.50
CA THR A 83 -0.71 1.20 -10.96
C THR A 83 0.61 1.84 -11.37
N THR A 84 1.11 2.76 -10.55
CA THR A 84 2.26 3.64 -10.84
C THR A 84 3.32 3.68 -9.73
N GLY A 85 3.05 3.02 -8.59
CA GLY A 85 3.88 3.10 -7.39
C GLY A 85 3.71 4.42 -6.64
N ALA A 86 2.66 5.20 -6.92
CA ALA A 86 2.46 6.49 -6.29
C ALA A 86 2.18 6.34 -4.79
N ILE A 87 2.71 7.27 -4.01
CA ILE A 87 2.43 7.41 -2.58
C ILE A 87 1.82 8.80 -2.35
N GLY A 88 0.66 8.83 -1.72
CA GLY A 88 -0.01 10.07 -1.33
C GLY A 88 -0.75 9.91 -0.02
N SER A 89 -1.40 10.99 0.43
CA SER A 89 -2.31 10.94 1.57
C SER A 89 -3.77 11.00 1.12
N PHE A 90 -4.67 10.61 2.03
CA PHE A 90 -6.10 10.88 1.90
C PHE A 90 -6.80 10.78 3.26
N TYR A 91 -8.08 11.17 3.32
CA TYR A 91 -8.91 11.07 4.52
C TYR A 91 -9.21 9.62 4.91
N LYS A 92 -8.95 9.26 6.18
CA LYS A 92 -9.16 7.92 6.75
C LYS A 92 -10.61 7.41 6.69
N SER A 93 -11.58 8.31 6.48
CA SER A 93 -13.00 7.98 6.28
C SER A 93 -13.30 7.32 4.94
N THR A 94 -12.36 7.36 3.99
CA THR A 94 -12.57 6.86 2.62
C THR A 94 -12.41 5.34 2.54
N LEU A 95 -13.31 4.70 1.80
CA LEU A 95 -13.22 3.26 1.49
C LEU A 95 -12.17 3.03 0.39
N LEU A 96 -11.02 2.49 0.78
CA LEU A 96 -9.95 2.04 -0.12
C LEU A 96 -9.61 0.58 0.20
N TYR A 97 -8.85 -0.07 -0.67
CA TYR A 97 -8.40 -1.43 -0.44
C TYR A 97 -7.37 -1.48 0.69
N VAL A 98 -7.19 -2.68 1.24
CA VAL A 98 -6.10 -3.00 2.16
C VAL A 98 -5.41 -4.27 1.70
N ARG A 99 -4.11 -4.36 1.93
CA ARG A 99 -3.37 -5.62 1.87
C ARG A 99 -2.92 -5.92 3.30
N CYS A 100 -3.40 -6.99 3.91
CA CYS A 100 -3.02 -7.33 5.28
C CYS A 100 -1.65 -8.01 5.32
N VAL A 101 -0.88 -7.74 6.37
CA VAL A 101 0.36 -8.44 6.72
C VAL A 101 0.23 -8.99 8.15
N SER A 102 0.87 -10.11 8.43
CA SER A 102 0.91 -10.72 9.76
C SER A 102 2.35 -10.78 10.24
N GLY A 103 2.62 -10.48 11.52
CA GLY A 103 3.97 -10.53 12.10
C GLY A 103 4.66 -9.16 12.25
N PRO A 104 5.68 -9.13 13.12
CA PRO A 104 7.11 -9.14 12.74
C PRO A 104 7.65 -10.54 12.42
#